data_AF-A0A839IQ32-F1
#
_entry.id   AF-A0A839IQ32-F1
#
_cell.length_a   1.000
_cell.length_b   1.000
_cell.length_c   1.000
_cell.angle_alpha   90.00
_cell.angle_beta   90.00
_cell.angle_gamma   90.00
#
_symmetry.space_group_name_H-M   'P 1'
#
loop_
_entity.id
_entity.type
_entity.pdbx_description
1 polymer ?
#
loop_
_entity_poly.entity_id
_entity_poly.type
_entity_poly.pdbx_seq_one_letter_code
_entity_poly.pdbx_strand_id
1 'polypeptide(L)'
;MTSYSKEYLQRDERQSDQPAGPGGSAGEIQIIHPLNGQQETRWCLLALLLILLAGGTGIWFNQTIPPEKSSHLELNTQDKAMLTSLSNAITEIRFLQQTDNLWPDIKTLEEMMIPPFHSVTADYQWQMPDRGCYLGIALQTRTTFLLVIPESSQSPGHIYTRQSDPGKHQSCHETEHWQLQITEF
;
A
#
# COMPACT_ATOMS: atom_id res chain seq x y z
N MET A 1 5.45 9.35 -49.32
CA MET A 1 4.40 10.14 -49.99
C MET A 1 4.09 11.31 -49.09
N THR A 2 4.70 12.45 -49.36
CA THR A 2 4.66 13.65 -48.51
C THR A 2 4.04 14.74 -49.37
N SER A 3 2.82 15.15 -49.06
CA SER A 3 2.09 16.14 -49.85
C SER A 3 1.15 16.95 -48.96
N TYR A 4 1.59 18.14 -48.57
CA TYR A 4 0.75 19.28 -48.16
C TYR A 4 1.53 20.54 -48.62
N SER A 5 1.26 21.04 -49.83
CA SER A 5 0.40 22.22 -50.12
C SER A 5 0.91 23.47 -49.38
N LYS A 6 1.83 24.27 -49.95
CA LYS A 6 1.61 25.36 -50.94
C LYS A 6 0.44 26.30 -50.62
N GLU A 7 0.78 27.60 -50.68
CA GLU A 7 -0.07 28.78 -50.89
C GLU A 7 -0.76 29.43 -49.68
N TYR A 8 -0.07 30.42 -49.10
CA TYR A 8 -0.72 31.68 -48.72
C TYR A 8 0.03 32.83 -49.42
N LEU A 9 -0.46 33.13 -50.62
CA LEU A 9 -0.20 34.36 -51.35
C LEU A 9 -0.84 35.55 -50.63
N GLN A 10 -0.06 36.63 -50.53
CA GLN A 10 -0.46 37.95 -51.01
C GLN A 10 -1.54 38.70 -50.21
N ARG A 11 -1.09 39.64 -49.36
CA ARG A 11 -1.91 40.81 -48.99
C ARG A 11 -1.06 42.08 -48.92
N ASP A 12 -1.40 42.96 -49.85
CA ASP A 12 -1.31 44.42 -49.87
C ASP A 12 0.06 45.11 -49.89
N GLU A 13 0.43 45.47 -51.12
CA GLU A 13 1.00 46.75 -51.50
C GLU A 13 0.25 47.93 -50.83
N ARG A 14 0.89 48.59 -49.85
CA ARG A 14 0.75 50.04 -49.69
C ARG A 14 2.12 50.67 -49.65
N GLN A 15 2.47 51.19 -50.81
CA GLN A 15 3.47 52.21 -51.04
C GLN A 15 3.15 53.45 -50.20
N SER A 16 4.05 53.79 -49.27
CA SER A 16 4.22 55.16 -48.78
C SER A 16 5.61 55.60 -49.21
N ASP A 17 5.62 56.55 -50.13
CA ASP A 17 6.78 57.37 -50.44
C ASP A 17 7.32 57.99 -49.15
N GLN A 18 8.56 57.67 -48.80
CA GLN A 18 9.29 58.37 -47.75
C GLN A 18 10.71 58.67 -48.24
N PRO A 19 11.16 59.93 -48.18
CA PRO A 19 12.39 60.36 -48.82
C PRO A 19 13.63 59.83 -48.09
N ALA A 20 14.67 59.59 -48.88
CA ALA A 20 15.98 59.09 -48.47
C ALA A 20 16.61 59.95 -47.36
N GLY A 21 16.70 59.38 -46.15
CA GLY A 21 17.57 59.85 -45.07
C GLY A 21 18.89 59.07 -45.06
N PRO A 22 20.05 59.72 -44.86
CA PRO A 22 21.33 59.02 -44.80
C PRO A 22 21.50 58.40 -43.41
N GLY A 23 21.40 57.08 -43.33
CA GLY A 23 21.52 56.38 -42.06
C GLY A 23 21.45 54.88 -42.23
N GLY A 24 22.37 54.33 -43.03
CA GLY A 24 22.60 52.89 -43.08
C GLY A 24 23.15 52.39 -41.75
N SER A 25 22.28 52.07 -40.80
CA SER A 25 22.62 51.16 -39.72
C SER A 25 22.48 49.74 -40.27
N ALA A 26 23.60 49.22 -40.75
CA ALA A 26 23.78 47.82 -41.10
C ALA A 26 23.17 46.94 -40.00
N GLY A 27 22.31 46.00 -40.39
CA GLY A 27 21.74 45.01 -39.47
C GLY A 27 22.88 44.29 -38.76
N GLU A 28 22.96 44.47 -37.44
CA GLU A 28 23.93 43.79 -36.60
C GLU A 28 23.58 42.31 -36.59
N ILE A 29 24.38 41.50 -37.31
CA ILE A 29 24.25 40.05 -37.30
C ILE A 29 24.74 39.57 -35.94
N GLN A 30 23.81 39.35 -35.02
CA GLN A 30 24.13 38.78 -33.71
C GLN A 30 24.41 37.29 -33.86
N ILE A 31 25.68 36.90 -33.73
CA ILE A 31 26.11 35.51 -33.76
C ILE A 31 25.79 34.88 -32.41
N ILE A 32 24.68 34.14 -32.34
CA ILE A 32 24.30 33.36 -31.16
C ILE A 32 25.20 32.11 -31.14
N HIS A 33 26.15 32.07 -30.22
CA HIS A 33 26.90 30.84 -29.95
C HIS A 33 25.98 29.86 -29.22
N PRO A 34 25.74 28.64 -29.75
CA PRO A 34 24.97 27.65 -29.03
C PRO A 34 25.72 27.29 -27.74
N LEU A 35 25.04 27.45 -26.59
CA LEU A 35 25.60 26.97 -25.33
C LEU A 35 25.89 25.47 -25.45
N ASN A 36 27.05 25.08 -24.95
CA ASN A 36 27.61 23.75 -25.13
C ASN A 36 26.83 22.74 -24.29
N GLY A 37 25.74 22.17 -24.83
CA GLY A 37 24.80 21.28 -24.12
C GLY A 37 25.41 19.99 -23.55
N GLN A 38 26.67 19.68 -23.91
CA GLN A 38 27.41 18.60 -23.27
C GLN A 38 27.72 18.87 -21.79
N GLN A 39 27.94 20.14 -21.40
CA GLN A 39 28.20 20.46 -20.00
C GLN A 39 26.94 20.32 -19.15
N GLU A 40 25.80 20.80 -19.65
CA GLU A 40 24.49 20.67 -18.98
C GLU A 40 24.09 19.21 -18.79
N THR A 41 24.30 18.38 -19.82
CA THR A 41 24.03 16.93 -19.75
C THR A 41 24.86 16.25 -18.67
N ARG A 42 26.13 16.64 -18.49
CA ARG A 42 27.00 16.09 -17.44
C ARG A 42 26.50 16.42 -16.05
N TRP A 43 26.05 17.66 -15.81
CA TRP A 43 25.49 18.06 -14.52
C TRP A 43 24.19 17.31 -14.20
N CYS A 44 23.31 17.11 -15.19
CA CYS A 44 22.09 16.31 -15.02
C CYS A 44 22.39 14.86 -14.67
N LEU A 45 23.35 14.23 -15.35
CA LEU A 45 23.76 12.85 -15.05
C LEU A 45 24.38 12.72 -13.66
N LEU A 46 25.18 13.69 -13.24
CA LEU A 46 25.80 13.70 -11.92
C LEU A 46 24.72 13.83 -10.82
N ALA A 47 23.75 14.72 -11.00
CA ALA A 47 22.62 14.86 -10.08
C ALA A 47 21.79 13.58 -9.97
N LEU A 48 21.49 12.92 -11.10
CA LEU A 48 20.78 11.64 -11.13
C LEU A 48 21.53 10.56 -10.36
N LEU A 49 22.85 10.45 -10.58
CA LEU A 49 23.70 9.47 -9.91
C LEU A 49 23.72 9.71 -8.40
N LEU A 50 23.78 10.97 -7.96
CA LEU A 50 23.77 11.34 -6.55
C LEU A 50 22.44 10.93 -5.89
N ILE A 51 21.30 11.18 -6.53
CA ILE A 51 19.98 10.75 -6.03
C ILE A 51 19.91 9.22 -5.91
N LEU A 52 20.38 8.49 -6.92
CA LEU A 52 20.39 7.03 -6.91
C LEU A 52 21.29 6.47 -5.80
N LEU A 53 22.47 7.05 -5.59
CA LEU A 53 23.35 6.67 -4.49
C LEU A 53 22.73 6.97 -3.13
N ALA A 54 22.10 8.14 -2.96
CA ALA A 54 21.43 8.51 -1.71
C ALA A 54 20.26 7.56 -1.40
N GLY A 55 19.43 7.23 -2.40
CA GLY A 55 18.35 6.27 -2.26
C GLY A 55 18.84 4.86 -1.95
N GLY A 56 19.84 4.38 -2.68
CA GLY A 56 20.45 3.07 -2.45
C GLY A 56 21.11 2.96 -1.07
N THR A 57 21.80 4.02 -0.64
CA THR A 57 22.41 4.10 0.69
C THR A 57 21.34 4.13 1.78
N GLY A 58 20.25 4.87 1.59
CA GLY A 58 19.11 4.89 2.50
C GLY A 58 18.49 3.50 2.66
N ILE A 59 18.30 2.76 1.56
CA ILE A 59 17.80 1.37 1.60
C ILE A 59 18.80 0.46 2.30
N TRP A 60 20.10 0.62 2.04
CA TRP A 60 21.15 -0.20 2.66
C TRP A 60 21.24 0.01 4.17
N PHE A 61 21.15 1.26 4.65
CA PHE A 61 21.12 1.55 6.09
C PHE A 61 19.78 1.21 6.75
N ASN A 62 18.68 1.20 6.00
CA ASN A 62 17.37 0.77 6.47
C ASN A 62 17.09 -0.71 6.17
N GLN A 63 18.15 -1.54 6.12
CA GLN A 63 17.96 -2.98 6.21
C GLN A 63 17.66 -3.32 7.67
N THR A 64 16.38 -3.27 8.02
CA THR A 64 15.90 -3.96 9.21
C THR A 64 16.28 -5.43 9.06
N ILE A 65 16.80 -6.02 10.14
CA ILE A 65 17.04 -7.47 10.21
C ILE A 65 15.73 -8.12 9.75
N PRO A 66 15.72 -8.88 8.63
CA PRO A 66 14.51 -9.59 8.25
C PRO A 66 14.18 -10.46 9.46
N PRO A 67 12.98 -10.33 10.06
CA PRO A 67 12.60 -11.21 11.15
C PRO A 67 12.86 -12.62 10.66
N GLU A 68 13.58 -13.40 11.48
CA GLU A 68 13.84 -14.82 11.27
C GLU A 68 12.60 -15.39 10.58
N LYS A 69 12.74 -15.85 9.33
CA LYS A 69 11.62 -16.28 8.49
C LYS A 69 10.80 -17.25 9.33
N SER A 70 9.75 -16.74 9.96
CA SER A 70 8.82 -17.52 10.75
C SER A 70 8.26 -18.46 9.72
N SER A 71 8.71 -19.73 9.79
CA SER A 71 8.51 -20.80 8.81
C SER A 71 7.31 -20.43 7.96
N HIS A 72 7.58 -19.89 6.75
CA HIS A 72 6.53 -19.29 5.94
C HIS A 72 5.57 -20.42 5.66
N LEU A 73 4.51 -20.46 6.47
CA LEU A 73 3.27 -21.08 6.14
C LEU A 73 3.01 -20.50 4.75
N GLU A 74 3.15 -21.32 3.71
CA GLU A 74 2.59 -21.01 2.41
C GLU A 74 1.08 -20.94 2.64
N LEU A 75 0.64 -19.83 3.23
CA LEU A 75 -0.75 -19.51 3.47
C LEU A 75 -1.35 -19.54 2.08
N ASN A 76 -2.23 -20.52 1.90
CA ASN A 76 -3.02 -20.64 0.69
C ASN A 76 -3.70 -19.29 0.44
N THR A 77 -4.05 -18.99 -0.82
CA THR A 77 -4.74 -17.74 -1.16
C THR A 77 -5.98 -17.51 -0.28
N GLN A 78 -6.66 -18.59 0.11
CA GLN A 78 -7.76 -18.58 1.06
C GLN A 78 -7.36 -18.11 2.46
N ASP A 79 -6.27 -18.62 3.03
CA ASP A 79 -5.84 -18.22 4.37
C ASP A 79 -5.36 -16.77 4.40
N LYS A 80 -4.75 -16.28 3.31
CA LYS A 80 -4.40 -14.85 3.16
C LYS A 80 -5.64 -13.97 3.13
N ALA A 81 -6.67 -14.37 2.39
CA ALA A 81 -7.94 -13.64 2.38
C ALA A 81 -8.59 -13.63 3.78
N MET A 82 -8.54 -14.76 4.50
CA MET A 82 -9.01 -14.86 5.88
C MET A 82 -8.25 -13.91 6.83
N LEU A 83 -6.92 -13.86 6.73
CA LEU A 83 -6.12 -12.92 7.53
C LEU A 83 -6.51 -11.47 7.27
N THR A 84 -6.70 -11.07 6.01
CA THR A 84 -7.17 -9.72 5.66
C THR A 84 -8.56 -9.44 6.24
N SER A 85 -9.48 -10.39 6.15
CA SER A 85 -10.81 -10.25 6.75
C SER A 85 -10.75 -10.07 8.27
N LEU A 86 -9.92 -10.86 8.96
CA LEU A 86 -9.71 -10.72 10.41
C LEU A 86 -9.05 -9.39 10.78
N SER A 87 -8.15 -8.89 9.95
CA SER A 87 -7.53 -7.58 10.11
C SER A 87 -8.57 -6.46 10.13
N ASN A 88 -9.47 -6.47 9.14
CA ASN A 88 -10.57 -5.49 9.07
C ASN A 88 -11.51 -5.63 10.26
N ALA A 89 -11.81 -6.87 10.66
CA ALA A 89 -12.68 -7.16 11.78
C ALA A 89 -12.17 -6.57 13.11
N ILE A 90 -10.86 -6.48 13.34
CA ILE A 90 -10.29 -5.84 14.55
C ILE A 90 -10.84 -4.42 14.70
N THR A 91 -10.82 -3.66 13.61
CA THR A 91 -11.24 -2.26 13.62
C THR A 91 -12.75 -2.14 13.88
N GLU A 92 -13.55 -3.00 13.23
CA GLU A 92 -15.00 -3.00 13.40
C GLU A 92 -15.41 -3.44 14.81
N ILE A 93 -14.83 -4.53 15.33
CA ILE A 93 -15.08 -5.02 16.69
C ILE A 93 -14.71 -3.95 17.72
N ARG A 94 -13.58 -3.27 17.55
CA ARG A 94 -13.15 -2.20 18.45
C ARG A 94 -14.11 -1.02 18.42
N PHE A 95 -14.60 -0.63 17.23
CA PHE A 95 -15.59 0.43 17.09
C PHE A 95 -16.89 0.10 17.84
N LEU A 96 -17.36 -1.14 17.73
CA LEU A 96 -18.54 -1.63 18.43
C LEU A 96 -18.33 -1.67 19.94
N GLN A 97 -17.18 -2.17 20.38
CA GLN A 97 -16.82 -2.19 21.78
C GLN A 97 -16.79 -0.78 22.38
N GLN A 98 -16.31 0.22 21.65
CA GLN A 98 -16.31 1.61 22.10
C GLN A 98 -17.71 2.23 22.12
N THR A 99 -18.59 1.82 21.22
CA THR A 99 -19.95 2.35 21.10
C THR A 99 -20.86 1.81 22.20
N ASP A 100 -20.83 0.48 22.41
CA ASP A 100 -21.75 -0.21 23.32
C ASP A 100 -21.10 -0.57 24.67
N ASN A 101 -19.81 -0.30 24.82
CA ASN A 101 -18.99 -0.64 26.00
C ASN A 101 -18.99 -2.15 26.34
N LEU A 102 -19.24 -2.99 25.34
CA LEU A 102 -19.36 -4.45 25.44
C LEU A 102 -18.64 -5.12 24.27
N TRP A 103 -18.01 -6.25 24.55
CA TRP A 103 -17.41 -7.07 23.50
C TRP A 103 -18.52 -7.81 22.72
N PRO A 104 -18.62 -7.63 21.40
CA PRO A 104 -19.65 -8.29 20.60
C PRO A 104 -19.39 -9.79 20.54
N ASP A 105 -20.43 -10.60 20.80
CA ASP A 105 -20.36 -12.05 20.62
C ASP A 105 -20.43 -12.44 19.12
N ILE A 106 -20.19 -13.72 18.81
CA ILE A 106 -20.21 -14.21 17.42
C ILE A 106 -21.54 -13.90 16.73
N LYS A 107 -22.67 -14.08 17.43
CA LYS A 107 -24.00 -13.85 16.89
C LYS A 107 -24.23 -12.39 16.50
N THR A 108 -23.74 -11.47 17.33
CA THR A 108 -23.79 -10.03 17.07
C THR A 108 -22.94 -9.68 15.84
N LEU A 109 -21.74 -10.23 15.73
CA LEU A 109 -20.87 -10.04 14.56
C LEU A 109 -21.49 -10.61 13.26
N GLU A 110 -22.17 -11.75 13.35
CA GLU A 110 -22.93 -12.34 12.26
C GLU A 110 -24.10 -11.45 11.81
N GLU A 111 -24.87 -10.91 12.76
CA GLU A 111 -26.02 -10.03 12.49
C GLU A 111 -25.59 -8.70 11.86
N MET A 112 -24.42 -8.18 12.25
CA MET A 112 -23.84 -6.95 11.71
C MET A 112 -23.07 -7.15 10.40
N MET A 113 -23.10 -8.35 9.85
CA MET A 113 -22.44 -8.70 8.60
C MET A 113 -20.91 -8.52 8.60
N ILE A 114 -20.27 -8.68 9.76
CA ILE A 114 -18.83 -8.49 9.91
C ILE A 114 -18.08 -9.72 9.39
N PRO A 115 -17.24 -9.60 8.35
CA PRO A 115 -16.40 -10.71 7.91
C PRO A 115 -15.28 -10.99 8.92
N PRO A 116 -14.81 -12.24 9.07
CA PRO A 116 -15.29 -13.47 8.43
C PRO A 116 -16.47 -14.14 9.17
N PHE A 117 -17.04 -13.50 10.20
CA PHE A 117 -18.05 -14.11 11.07
C PHE A 117 -19.39 -14.31 10.36
N HIS A 118 -19.82 -13.32 9.56
CA HIS A 118 -21.07 -13.41 8.80
C HIS A 118 -20.97 -14.28 7.54
N SER A 119 -19.78 -14.38 6.95
CA SER A 119 -19.58 -15.26 5.81
C SER A 119 -19.66 -16.69 6.32
N VAL A 120 -20.75 -17.38 5.97
CA VAL A 120 -20.92 -18.83 6.09
C VAL A 120 -19.94 -19.55 5.16
N THR A 121 -18.64 -19.26 5.26
CA THR A 121 -17.64 -20.23 4.89
C THR A 121 -17.82 -21.34 5.92
N ALA A 122 -18.52 -22.41 5.53
CA ALA A 122 -18.71 -23.66 6.29
C ALA A 122 -17.37 -24.37 6.63
N ASP A 123 -16.28 -23.64 6.51
CA ASP A 123 -14.91 -24.06 6.73
C ASP A 123 -14.46 -23.71 8.14
N TYR A 124 -15.12 -22.78 8.85
CA TYR A 124 -14.74 -22.35 10.20
C TYR A 124 -15.91 -22.29 11.18
N GLN A 125 -15.71 -22.83 12.37
CA GLN A 125 -16.58 -22.65 13.52
C GLN A 125 -15.99 -21.58 14.44
N TRP A 126 -16.66 -20.43 14.51
CA TRP A 126 -16.26 -19.32 15.36
C TRP A 126 -16.82 -19.43 16.77
N GLN A 127 -15.98 -19.11 17.75
CA GLN A 127 -16.33 -19.09 19.18
C GLN A 127 -15.64 -17.89 19.83
N MET A 128 -16.21 -17.41 20.94
CA MET A 128 -15.61 -16.35 21.76
C MET A 128 -15.32 -16.93 23.16
N PRO A 129 -14.13 -17.53 23.39
CA PRO A 129 -13.83 -18.18 24.66
C PRO A 129 -13.66 -17.17 25.81
N ASP A 130 -13.22 -15.96 25.50
CA ASP A 130 -13.08 -14.85 26.45
C ASP A 130 -13.33 -13.49 25.75
N ARG A 131 -13.48 -12.43 26.53
CA ARG A 131 -13.69 -11.06 26.07
C ARG A 131 -12.55 -10.62 25.15
N GLY A 132 -12.91 -10.13 23.96
CA GLY A 132 -11.94 -9.70 22.95
C GLY A 132 -11.13 -10.85 22.35
N CYS A 133 -11.51 -12.10 22.59
CA CYS A 133 -10.85 -13.28 22.06
C CYS A 133 -11.79 -14.09 21.17
N TYR A 134 -11.41 -14.26 19.90
CA TYR A 134 -12.20 -14.95 18.91
C TYR A 134 -11.39 -16.11 18.31
N LEU A 135 -11.95 -17.31 18.39
CA LEU A 135 -11.31 -18.55 17.95
C LEU A 135 -12.07 -19.12 16.74
N GLY A 136 -11.38 -19.25 15.61
CA GLY A 136 -11.89 -19.87 14.39
C GLY A 136 -11.29 -21.25 14.20
N ILE A 137 -12.08 -22.29 14.47
CA ILE A 137 -11.67 -23.69 14.31
C ILE A 137 -12.04 -24.15 12.91
N ALA A 138 -11.07 -24.59 12.13
CA ALA A 138 -11.35 -25.14 10.82
C ALA A 138 -12.09 -26.48 10.88
N LEU A 139 -13.13 -26.61 10.06
CA LEU A 139 -13.92 -27.83 9.88
C LEU A 139 -13.32 -28.75 8.82
N GLN A 140 -12.67 -28.18 7.80
CA GLN A 140 -12.09 -28.93 6.67
C GLN A 140 -10.59 -28.69 6.50
N THR A 141 -10.12 -27.48 6.78
CA THR A 141 -8.69 -27.16 6.75
C THR A 141 -8.03 -27.53 8.08
N ARG A 142 -6.69 -27.57 8.12
CA ARG A 142 -5.94 -27.81 9.38
C ARG A 142 -5.52 -26.53 10.08
N THR A 143 -5.92 -25.37 9.56
CA THR A 143 -5.48 -24.06 10.05
C THR A 143 -6.52 -23.52 11.04
N THR A 144 -6.09 -23.22 12.26
CA THR A 144 -6.93 -22.54 13.26
C THR A 144 -6.48 -21.09 13.37
N PHE A 145 -7.43 -20.16 13.51
CA PHE A 145 -7.16 -18.74 13.72
C PHE A 145 -7.56 -18.34 15.13
N LEU A 146 -6.73 -17.52 15.77
CA LEU A 146 -7.03 -16.89 17.04
C LEU A 146 -6.81 -15.39 16.89
N LEU A 147 -7.87 -14.63 17.13
CA LEU A 147 -7.88 -13.19 17.13
C LEU A 147 -7.98 -12.71 18.58
N VAL A 148 -7.02 -11.92 19.03
CA VAL A 148 -6.98 -11.34 20.37
C VAL A 148 -6.92 -9.82 20.25
N ILE A 149 -7.93 -9.15 20.77
CA ILE A 149 -8.04 -7.70 20.82
C ILE A 149 -7.94 -7.27 22.28
N PRO A 150 -6.87 -6.57 22.68
CA PRO A 150 -6.72 -6.09 24.05
C PRO A 150 -7.75 -5.00 24.37
N GLU A 151 -8.15 -4.89 25.65
CA GLU A 151 -9.07 -3.84 26.12
C GLU A 151 -8.48 -2.43 25.98
N SER A 152 -7.16 -2.31 26.01
CA SER A 152 -6.48 -1.03 25.78
C SER A 152 -6.59 -0.62 24.31
N SER A 153 -7.16 0.55 24.06
CA SER A 153 -7.24 1.15 22.72
C SER A 153 -5.88 1.51 22.11
N GLN A 154 -4.82 1.55 22.93
CA GLN A 154 -3.45 1.85 22.49
C GLN A 154 -2.69 0.59 22.07
N SER A 155 -3.23 -0.59 22.35
CA SER A 155 -2.56 -1.85 22.07
C SER A 155 -3.10 -2.46 20.77
N PRO A 156 -2.22 -2.92 19.87
CA PRO A 156 -2.64 -3.49 18.60
C PRO A 156 -3.43 -4.79 18.80
N GLY A 157 -4.29 -5.10 17.83
CA GLY A 157 -4.90 -6.43 17.75
C GLY A 157 -3.89 -7.46 17.24
N HIS A 158 -3.97 -8.68 17.74
CA HIS A 158 -3.07 -9.76 17.36
C HIS A 158 -3.83 -10.90 16.69
N ILE A 159 -3.33 -11.35 15.54
CA ILE A 159 -3.85 -12.53 14.85
C ILE A 159 -2.79 -13.62 14.88
N TYR A 160 -3.19 -14.75 15.44
CA TYR A 160 -2.38 -15.94 15.56
C TYR A 160 -2.94 -17.05 14.67
N THR A 161 -2.06 -17.87 14.13
CA THR A 161 -2.44 -19.08 13.41
C THR A 161 -1.72 -20.29 13.97
N ARG A 162 -2.34 -21.45 13.78
CA ARG A 162 -1.72 -22.73 14.11
C ARG A 162 -2.21 -23.80 13.16
N GLN A 163 -1.32 -24.71 12.77
CA GLN A 163 -1.73 -25.99 12.20
C GLN A 163 -1.97 -26.97 13.34
N SER A 164 -3.23 -27.35 13.59
CA SER A 164 -3.54 -28.29 14.65
C SER A 164 -4.78 -29.09 14.34
N ASP A 165 -4.88 -30.28 14.95
CA ASP A 165 -6.12 -31.03 14.95
C ASP A 165 -7.25 -30.24 15.64
N PRO A 166 -8.47 -30.27 15.07
CA PRO A 166 -9.63 -29.64 15.67
C PRO A 166 -9.99 -30.37 16.97
N GLY A 167 -9.77 -29.75 18.13
CA GLY A 167 -10.41 -30.24 19.36
C GLY A 167 -9.67 -30.13 20.69
N LYS A 168 -8.49 -29.51 20.79
CA LYS A 168 -7.75 -29.48 22.07
C LYS A 168 -7.50 -28.13 22.74
N HIS A 169 -7.93 -27.00 22.17
CA HIS A 169 -7.65 -25.70 22.79
C HIS A 169 -8.91 -24.85 22.92
N GLN A 170 -9.16 -24.44 24.16
CA GLN A 170 -10.29 -23.59 24.56
C GLN A 170 -9.82 -22.28 25.22
N SER A 171 -8.50 -22.06 25.33
CA SER A 171 -7.94 -20.92 26.07
C SER A 171 -7.25 -19.93 25.14
N CYS A 172 -7.50 -18.64 25.38
CA CYS A 172 -6.92 -17.50 24.68
C CYS A 172 -5.48 -17.18 25.13
N HIS A 173 -5.02 -17.80 26.22
CA HIS A 173 -3.76 -17.45 26.88
C HIS A 173 -2.61 -18.44 26.61
N GLU A 174 -2.91 -19.62 26.07
CA GLU A 174 -1.88 -20.60 25.70
C GLU A 174 -1.33 -20.28 24.31
N THR A 175 -0.42 -19.30 24.22
CA THR A 175 0.16 -18.84 22.95
C THR A 175 1.45 -19.57 22.55
N GLU A 176 1.99 -20.47 23.39
CA GLU A 176 3.29 -21.15 23.17
C GLU A 176 3.37 -21.98 21.87
N HIS A 177 2.22 -22.36 21.32
CA HIS A 177 2.13 -23.13 20.07
C HIS A 177 1.49 -22.36 18.92
N TRP A 178 1.32 -21.05 19.09
CA TRP A 178 0.72 -20.19 18.09
C TRP A 178 1.78 -19.38 17.35
N GLN A 179 1.59 -19.26 16.05
CA GLN A 179 2.41 -18.39 15.22
C GLN A 179 1.70 -17.04 15.06
N LEU A 180 2.30 -15.98 15.59
CA LEU A 180 1.82 -14.62 15.35
C LEU A 180 1.98 -14.28 13.87
N GLN A 181 0.88 -13.90 13.21
CA GLN A 181 0.87 -13.53 11.79
C GLN A 181 0.85 -12.02 11.60
N ILE A 182 -0.02 -11.34 12.35
CA ILE A 182 -0.26 -9.90 12.16
C ILE A 182 -0.37 -9.24 13.53
N THR A 183 0.23 -8.05 13.61
CA THR A 183 0.02 -7.07 14.69
C THR A 183 -0.46 -5.79 14.03
N GLU A 184 -1.74 -5.44 14.20
CA GLU A 184 -2.39 -4.29 13.57
C GLU A 184 -2.64 -3.17 14.57
N PHE A 185 -2.28 -1.94 14.18
CA PHE A 185 -2.25 -0.74 15.02
C PHE A 185 -3.64 -0.14 15.26
#